data_AF-A0A2E7FZQ2-F1
#
_entry.id   AF-A0A2E7FZQ2-F1
#
_cell.length_a   1.000
_cell.length_b   1.000
_cell.length_c   1.000
_cell.angle_alpha   90.00
_cell.angle_beta   90.00
_cell.angle_gamma   90.00
#
_symmetry.space_group_name_H-M   'P 1'
#
loop_
_entity.id
_entity.type
_entity.pdbx_description
1 polymer ?
#
loop_
_entity_poly.entity_id
_entity_poly.type
_entity_poly.pdbx_seq_one_letter_code
_entity_poly.pdbx_strand_id
1 'polypeptide(L)'
;MGVTMLLAMVISTMAGVMVVMQPFMQDLTDNRDWSSGTVAATQFNDRLLVAAESPAGTGMVIHSQHISDTIKPLRMAEIWQISADLFGNDRVTIELSGGVFNITSLNSSAASVSITGPSISEQWDLNEGMGDIITNASMQQWIKIDVKDSNGIIIHRWIQTPLDGIQLRTPLSVGSFDVNLINGARIQQLPNQPIEVEEYPRLHHDIDLDGKMRVSIMLLDADIAGAEQSMSMSLDIESKGAITFFDENARNLRISPEFTGVDNPESRYLRQWTDSYDLHRATGDSSDYFGFGPKGRVSGAEGMTLHPIEAAFHLDVVLQQVVIS
;
A
#
# COMPACT_ATOMS: atom_id res chain seq x y z
N MET A 1 -50.97 -36.24 -36.79
CA MET A 1 -49.63 -36.38 -37.42
C MET A 1 -49.06 -35.03 -37.87
N GLY A 2 -49.81 -34.14 -38.52
CA GLY A 2 -49.30 -32.80 -38.90
C GLY A 2 -49.00 -31.84 -37.73
N VAL A 3 -49.86 -31.82 -36.70
CA VAL A 3 -49.69 -30.95 -35.51
C VAL A 3 -48.48 -31.33 -34.67
N THR A 4 -48.21 -32.63 -34.53
CA THR A 4 -47.04 -33.15 -33.80
C THR A 4 -45.72 -32.81 -34.51
N MET A 5 -45.73 -32.73 -35.84
CA MET A 5 -44.55 -32.39 -36.64
C MET A 5 -44.25 -30.88 -36.59
N LEU A 6 -45.28 -30.04 -36.64
CA LEU A 6 -45.13 -28.59 -36.43
C LEU A 6 -44.62 -28.27 -35.01
N LEU A 7 -45.14 -28.96 -33.99
CA LEU A 7 -44.69 -28.77 -32.61
C LEU A 7 -43.21 -29.16 -32.44
N ALA A 8 -42.80 -30.31 -33.00
CA ALA A 8 -41.40 -30.74 -32.97
C ALA A 8 -40.46 -29.74 -33.67
N MET A 9 -40.90 -29.18 -34.81
CA MET A 9 -40.15 -28.16 -35.52
C MET A 9 -40.01 -26.89 -34.69
N VAL A 10 -41.09 -26.38 -34.08
CA VAL A 10 -41.04 -25.20 -33.22
C VAL A 10 -40.11 -25.42 -32.01
N ILE A 11 -40.22 -26.56 -31.33
CA ILE A 11 -39.35 -26.90 -30.20
C ILE A 11 -37.88 -26.96 -30.64
N SER A 12 -37.58 -27.55 -31.80
CA SER A 12 -36.21 -27.61 -32.32
C SER A 12 -35.65 -26.23 -32.68
N THR A 13 -36.47 -25.34 -33.24
CA THR A 13 -36.04 -23.97 -33.56
C THR A 13 -35.84 -23.14 -32.30
N MET A 14 -36.70 -23.25 -31.30
CA MET A 14 -36.52 -22.52 -30.03
C MET A 14 -35.32 -23.06 -29.23
N ALA A 15 -35.10 -24.38 -29.22
CA ALA A 15 -33.93 -24.98 -28.61
C ALA A 15 -32.63 -24.54 -29.33
N GLY A 16 -32.64 -24.48 -30.67
CA GLY A 16 -31.52 -23.97 -31.45
C GLY A 16 -31.20 -22.50 -31.14
N VAL A 17 -32.23 -21.64 -31.05
CA VAL A 17 -32.05 -20.24 -30.65
C VAL A 17 -31.49 -20.12 -29.24
N MET A 18 -31.97 -20.95 -28.30
CA MET A 18 -31.49 -20.92 -26.91
C MET A 18 -30.00 -21.30 -26.82
N VAL A 19 -29.56 -22.32 -27.55
CA VAL A 19 -28.14 -22.74 -27.57
C VAL A 19 -27.24 -21.66 -28.21
N VAL A 20 -27.73 -20.98 -29.25
CA VAL A 20 -26.98 -19.87 -29.89
C VAL A 20 -26.96 -18.62 -29.00
N MET A 21 -28.02 -18.34 -28.26
CA MET A 21 -28.12 -17.16 -27.38
C MET A 21 -27.45 -17.34 -26.02
N GLN A 22 -27.25 -18.58 -25.56
CA GLN A 22 -26.65 -18.88 -24.27
C GLN A 22 -25.28 -18.20 -24.02
N PRO A 23 -24.29 -18.25 -24.94
CA PRO A 23 -23.02 -17.55 -24.72
C PRO A 23 -23.20 -16.03 -24.58
N PHE A 24 -24.08 -15.42 -25.38
CA PHE A 24 -24.37 -13.99 -25.27
C PHE A 24 -25.02 -13.61 -23.94
N MET A 25 -25.91 -14.46 -23.43
CA MET A 25 -26.51 -14.25 -22.11
C MET A 25 -25.46 -14.34 -20.99
N GLN A 26 -24.50 -15.25 -21.11
CA GLN A 26 -23.38 -15.39 -20.16
C GLN A 26 -22.45 -14.17 -20.21
N ASP A 27 -22.09 -13.69 -21.39
CA ASP A 27 -21.28 -12.47 -21.53
C ASP A 27 -21.99 -11.23 -20.97
N LEU A 28 -23.31 -11.13 -21.14
CA LEU A 28 -24.10 -10.05 -20.56
C LEU A 28 -24.15 -10.11 -19.03
N THR A 29 -24.26 -11.31 -18.45
CA THR A 29 -24.21 -11.46 -17.00
C THR A 29 -22.82 -11.13 -16.46
N ASP A 30 -21.75 -11.61 -17.11
CA ASP A 30 -20.39 -11.35 -16.69
C ASP A 30 -20.04 -9.85 -16.77
N ASN A 31 -20.44 -9.16 -17.84
CA ASN A 31 -20.24 -7.71 -17.95
C ASN A 31 -20.99 -6.93 -16.87
N ARG A 32 -22.21 -7.36 -16.54
CA ARG A 32 -22.99 -6.73 -15.47
C ARG A 32 -22.32 -6.97 -14.11
N ASP A 33 -21.86 -8.18 -13.85
CA ASP A 33 -21.28 -8.57 -12.56
C ASP A 33 -19.89 -7.91 -12.39
N TRP A 34 -19.08 -7.83 -13.45
CA TRP A 34 -17.85 -7.03 -13.48
C TRP A 34 -18.11 -5.54 -13.22
N SER A 35 -19.07 -4.93 -13.91
CA SER A 35 -19.42 -3.53 -13.71
C SER A 35 -19.93 -3.26 -12.29
N SER A 36 -20.78 -4.15 -11.78
CA SER A 36 -21.28 -4.09 -10.39
C SER A 36 -20.14 -4.22 -9.38
N GLY A 37 -19.23 -5.18 -9.58
CA GLY A 37 -18.07 -5.38 -8.73
C GLY A 37 -17.15 -4.16 -8.69
N THR A 38 -16.92 -3.53 -9.84
CA THR A 38 -16.10 -2.31 -9.96
C THR A 38 -16.70 -1.15 -9.18
N VAL A 39 -18.01 -0.93 -9.32
CA VAL A 39 -18.73 0.14 -8.59
C VAL A 39 -18.74 -0.14 -7.09
N ALA A 40 -19.00 -1.39 -6.69
CA ALA A 40 -18.98 -1.80 -5.29
C ALA A 40 -17.60 -1.58 -4.66
N ALA A 41 -16.53 -1.97 -5.36
CA ALA A 41 -15.16 -1.77 -4.91
C ALA A 41 -14.79 -0.29 -4.76
N THR A 42 -15.23 0.55 -5.69
CA THR A 42 -15.01 2.01 -5.63
C THR A 42 -15.69 2.60 -4.40
N GLN A 43 -16.98 2.33 -4.22
CA GLN A 43 -17.73 2.84 -3.07
C GLN A 43 -17.20 2.32 -1.74
N PHE A 44 -16.70 1.08 -1.71
CA PHE A 44 -16.09 0.51 -0.53
C PHE A 44 -14.73 1.16 -0.22
N ASN A 45 -13.89 1.39 -1.23
CA ASN A 45 -12.62 2.10 -1.06
C ASN A 45 -12.83 3.51 -0.52
N ASP A 46 -13.77 4.28 -1.08
CA ASP A 46 -14.08 5.63 -0.61
C ASP A 46 -14.48 5.63 0.87
N ARG A 47 -15.32 4.67 1.27
CA ARG A 47 -15.75 4.51 2.66
C ARG A 47 -14.62 4.08 3.58
N LEU A 48 -13.76 3.18 3.12
CA LEU A 48 -12.57 2.74 3.83
C LEU A 48 -11.63 3.94 4.10
N LEU A 49 -11.38 4.77 3.09
CA LEU A 49 -10.55 5.96 3.22
C LEU A 49 -11.15 6.98 4.20
N VAL A 50 -12.46 7.22 4.13
CA VAL A 50 -13.16 8.13 5.07
C VAL A 50 -13.08 7.58 6.51
N ALA A 51 -13.25 6.27 6.69
CA ALA A 51 -13.07 5.66 8.01
C ALA A 51 -11.63 5.82 8.49
N ALA A 52 -10.64 5.60 7.64
CA ALA A 52 -9.22 5.71 7.97
C ALA A 52 -8.80 7.12 8.42
N GLU A 53 -9.43 8.16 7.87
CA GLU A 53 -9.22 9.55 8.26
C GLU A 53 -9.98 9.96 9.52
N SER A 54 -10.89 9.10 10.00
CA SER A 54 -11.69 9.39 11.19
C SER A 54 -10.89 9.13 12.49
N PRO A 55 -11.23 9.83 13.60
CA PRO A 55 -10.63 9.57 14.90
C PRO A 55 -10.84 8.12 15.37
N ALA A 56 -9.93 7.63 16.21
CA ALA A 56 -10.00 6.29 16.78
C ALA A 56 -11.37 6.01 17.45
N GLY A 57 -11.94 4.84 17.18
CA GLY A 57 -13.26 4.44 17.66
C GLY A 57 -14.45 5.01 16.89
N THR A 58 -14.19 5.78 15.82
CA THR A 58 -15.22 6.19 14.87
C THR A 58 -15.32 5.14 13.77
N GLY A 59 -16.55 4.75 13.42
CA GLY A 59 -16.78 3.79 12.35
C GLY A 59 -18.03 4.05 11.55
N MET A 60 -18.23 3.25 10.51
CA MET A 60 -19.42 3.27 9.68
C MET A 60 -19.88 1.87 9.32
N VAL A 61 -21.20 1.69 9.30
CA VAL A 61 -21.82 0.43 8.88
C VAL A 61 -22.18 0.50 7.40
N ILE A 62 -21.74 -0.51 6.66
CA ILE A 62 -22.01 -0.69 5.24
C ILE A 62 -22.99 -1.84 5.07
N HIS A 63 -24.13 -1.55 4.45
CA HIS A 63 -25.07 -2.58 3.99
C HIS A 63 -24.81 -2.87 2.51
N SER A 64 -24.13 -3.96 2.22
CA SER A 64 -23.93 -4.42 0.84
C SER A 64 -23.77 -5.93 0.79
N GLN A 65 -24.79 -6.61 0.24
CA GLN A 65 -24.76 -8.05 0.06
C GLN A 65 -23.60 -8.48 -0.87
N HIS A 66 -23.34 -7.70 -1.93
CA HIS A 66 -22.29 -8.02 -2.89
C HIS A 66 -20.89 -7.98 -2.25
N ILE A 67 -20.62 -7.01 -1.38
CA ILE A 67 -19.30 -6.88 -0.72
C ILE A 67 -19.17 -7.96 0.35
N SER A 68 -20.20 -8.15 1.16
CA SER A 68 -20.21 -9.14 2.25
C SER A 68 -19.92 -10.56 1.78
N ASP A 69 -20.39 -10.94 0.59
CA ASP A 69 -20.21 -12.30 0.05
C ASP A 69 -18.87 -12.48 -0.71
N THR A 70 -18.15 -11.40 -1.02
CA THR A 70 -16.97 -11.41 -1.90
C THR A 70 -15.67 -10.99 -1.23
N ILE A 71 -15.74 -10.44 -0.02
CA ILE A 71 -14.59 -9.90 0.71
C ILE A 71 -13.68 -11.00 1.27
N LYS A 72 -12.36 -10.79 1.13
CA LYS A 72 -11.31 -11.64 1.68
C LYS A 72 -10.14 -10.79 2.21
N PRO A 73 -9.49 -11.20 3.31
CA PRO A 73 -8.31 -10.50 3.80
C PRO A 73 -7.10 -10.78 2.90
N LEU A 74 -6.30 -9.76 2.64
CA LEU A 74 -4.96 -9.87 2.05
C LEU A 74 -3.93 -9.49 3.12
N ARG A 75 -3.39 -10.50 3.80
CA ARG A 75 -2.44 -10.27 4.88
C ARG A 75 -1.03 -10.03 4.36
N MET A 76 -0.34 -9.06 4.96
CA MET A 76 1.02 -8.63 4.65
C MET A 76 1.23 -8.37 3.15
N ALA A 77 0.26 -7.76 2.49
CA ALA A 77 0.27 -7.56 1.04
C ALA A 77 1.43 -6.64 0.60
N GLU A 78 1.77 -5.66 1.43
CA GLU A 78 2.89 -4.75 1.21
C GLU A 78 3.71 -4.58 2.50
N ILE A 79 5.01 -4.35 2.37
CA ILE A 79 5.90 -3.99 3.47
C ILE A 79 6.60 -2.70 3.10
N TRP A 80 6.34 -1.63 3.83
CA TRP A 80 6.90 -0.32 3.57
C TRP A 80 8.06 -0.03 4.50
N GLN A 81 9.26 0.10 3.96
CA GLN A 81 10.43 0.57 4.68
C GLN A 81 10.71 2.03 4.33
N ILE A 82 10.71 2.90 5.33
CA ILE A 82 10.97 4.33 5.14
C ILE A 82 12.03 4.78 6.13
N SER A 83 13.04 5.51 5.65
CA SER A 83 14.02 6.12 6.54
C SER A 83 14.45 7.49 6.10
N ALA A 84 14.83 8.32 7.07
CA ALA A 84 15.35 9.65 6.81
C ALA A 84 16.25 10.13 7.96
N ASP A 85 17.19 11.01 7.63
CA ASP A 85 18.04 11.69 8.59
C ASP A 85 17.31 12.94 9.10
N LEU A 86 17.18 13.09 10.43
CA LEU A 86 16.39 14.15 11.07
C LEU A 86 17.25 15.31 11.57
N PHE A 87 18.50 15.04 11.95
CA PHE A 87 19.36 16.06 12.57
C PHE A 87 20.82 15.90 12.18
N GLY A 88 21.51 17.04 12.04
CA GLY A 88 22.94 17.08 11.71
C GLY A 88 23.24 16.57 10.30
N ASN A 89 24.48 16.71 9.84
CA ASN A 89 24.94 16.19 8.54
C ASN A 89 25.37 14.72 8.64
N ASP A 90 24.82 14.00 9.62
CA ASP A 90 25.16 12.62 9.86
C ASP A 90 24.41 11.73 8.91
N ARG A 91 25.11 10.72 8.40
CA ARG A 91 24.55 9.72 7.51
C ARG A 91 24.54 8.40 8.23
N VAL A 92 23.34 7.98 8.61
CA VAL A 92 23.10 6.70 9.26
C VAL A 92 22.44 5.77 8.25
N THR A 93 22.89 4.53 8.22
CA THR A 93 22.27 3.48 7.41
C THR A 93 21.85 2.34 8.32
N ILE A 94 20.61 1.90 8.14
CA ILE A 94 20.03 0.75 8.82
C ILE A 94 19.69 -0.28 7.75
N GLU A 95 20.20 -1.50 7.93
CA GLU A 95 19.91 -2.64 7.07
C GLU A 95 19.36 -3.79 7.91
N LEU A 96 18.30 -4.44 7.41
CA LEU A 96 17.71 -5.62 8.02
C LEU A 96 18.17 -6.86 7.25
N SER A 97 18.94 -7.74 7.90
CA SER A 97 19.42 -8.99 7.31
C SER A 97 19.17 -10.14 8.26
N GLY A 98 18.35 -11.11 7.85
CA GLY A 98 18.11 -12.33 8.63
C GLY A 98 17.53 -12.11 10.03
N GLY A 99 16.74 -11.03 10.22
CA GLY A 99 16.18 -10.65 11.52
C GLY A 99 17.13 -9.86 12.44
N VAL A 100 18.30 -9.49 11.94
CA VAL A 100 19.28 -8.64 12.64
C VAL A 100 19.31 -7.27 11.98
N PHE A 101 19.23 -6.21 12.79
CA PHE A 101 19.42 -4.84 12.33
C PHE A 101 20.90 -4.49 12.41
N ASN A 102 21.52 -4.25 11.27
CA ASN A 102 22.86 -3.68 11.17
C ASN A 102 22.74 -2.16 11.07
N ILE A 103 23.33 -1.45 12.03
CA ILE A 103 23.30 0.00 12.08
C ILE A 103 24.71 0.52 11.92
N THR A 104 24.91 1.43 10.96
CA THR A 104 26.20 2.06 10.70
C THR A 104 26.04 3.57 10.56
N SER A 105 26.86 4.31 11.30
CA SER A 105 27.00 5.77 11.16
C SER A 105 28.36 6.10 10.54
N LEU A 106 28.35 6.89 9.48
CA LEU A 106 29.58 7.26 8.76
C LEU A 106 30.49 8.20 9.60
N ASN A 107 29.90 8.98 10.49
CA ASN A 107 30.61 9.98 11.30
C ASN A 107 30.81 9.54 12.77
N SER A 108 30.46 8.28 13.10
CA SER A 108 30.51 7.74 14.47
C SER A 108 29.72 8.56 15.52
N SER A 109 28.71 9.32 15.10
CA SER A 109 27.89 10.15 15.98
C SER A 109 26.77 9.38 16.68
N ALA A 110 26.39 8.22 16.15
CA ALA A 110 25.34 7.38 16.70
C ALA A 110 25.82 6.73 18.01
N ALA A 111 25.10 6.98 19.11
CA ALA A 111 25.47 6.48 20.44
C ALA A 111 24.49 5.45 20.98
N SER A 112 23.19 5.61 20.70
CA SER A 112 22.16 4.66 21.16
C SER A 112 21.03 4.53 20.16
N VAL A 113 20.28 3.44 20.29
CA VAL A 113 19.16 3.08 19.41
C VAL A 113 17.96 2.72 20.26
N SER A 114 16.80 3.25 19.90
CA SER A 114 15.53 2.92 20.53
C SER A 114 14.62 2.26 19.50
N ILE A 115 14.15 1.06 19.80
CA ILE A 115 13.22 0.30 18.97
C ILE A 115 11.86 0.37 19.66
N THR A 116 10.84 0.83 18.94
CA THR A 116 9.45 0.93 19.40
C THR A 116 8.55 0.15 18.45
N GLY A 117 7.65 -0.66 18.99
CA GLY A 117 6.56 -1.32 18.29
C GLY A 117 5.28 -1.31 19.13
N PRO A 118 4.17 -1.93 18.66
CA PRO A 118 2.89 -1.91 19.37
C PRO A 118 2.95 -2.45 20.81
N SER A 119 3.81 -3.44 21.06
CA SER A 119 3.90 -4.16 22.34
C SER A 119 5.30 -4.17 22.92
N ILE A 120 6.22 -3.38 22.34
CA ILE A 120 7.64 -3.46 22.67
C ILE A 120 8.32 -2.09 22.64
N SER A 121 9.23 -1.88 23.58
CA SER A 121 10.13 -0.74 23.62
C SER A 121 11.48 -1.24 24.15
N GLU A 122 12.49 -1.27 23.29
CA GLU A 122 13.85 -1.69 23.60
C GLU A 122 14.83 -0.54 23.37
N GLN A 123 15.93 -0.53 24.11
CA GLN A 123 17.03 0.40 23.92
C GLN A 123 18.36 -0.35 23.94
N TRP A 124 19.24 0.03 23.02
CA TRP A 124 20.55 -0.55 22.82
C TRP A 124 21.59 0.54 22.68
N ASP A 125 22.80 0.30 23.21
CA ASP A 125 23.93 1.20 23.03
C ASP A 125 24.77 0.74 21.84
N LEU A 126 25.28 1.70 21.07
CA LEU A 126 26.15 1.46 19.93
C LEU A 126 27.61 1.70 20.32
N ASN A 127 28.51 0.91 19.73
CA ASN A 127 29.94 1.08 19.91
C ASN A 127 30.51 1.76 18.66
N GLU A 128 31.12 2.94 18.83
CA GLU A 128 31.75 3.71 17.74
C GLU A 128 30.81 4.02 16.55
N GLY A 129 29.51 4.14 16.80
CA GLY A 129 28.50 4.39 15.76
C GLY A 129 28.06 3.16 14.98
N MET A 130 28.39 1.95 15.46
CA MET A 130 28.01 0.69 14.84
C MET A 130 27.43 -0.29 15.85
N GLY A 131 26.56 -1.17 15.37
CA GLY A 131 26.01 -2.26 16.18
C GLY A 131 25.07 -3.17 15.40
N ASP A 132 25.10 -4.45 15.78
CA ASP A 132 24.15 -5.47 15.32
C ASP A 132 23.12 -5.71 16.43
N ILE A 133 21.85 -5.45 16.13
CA ILE A 133 20.76 -5.53 17.11
C ILE A 133 19.82 -6.66 16.75
N ILE A 134 19.58 -7.54 17.72
CA ILE A 134 18.56 -8.59 17.65
C ILE A 134 17.41 -8.14 18.54
N THR A 135 16.25 -7.87 17.93
CA THR A 135 15.05 -7.44 18.65
C THR A 135 14.06 -8.59 18.83
N ASN A 136 13.23 -8.50 19.85
CA ASN A 136 12.07 -9.38 20.02
C ASN A 136 10.80 -8.84 19.33
N ALA A 137 10.89 -7.72 18.59
CA ALA A 137 9.76 -7.14 17.89
C ALA A 137 9.21 -8.07 16.78
N SER A 138 7.89 -8.11 16.65
CA SER A 138 7.24 -8.86 15.55
C SER A 138 7.41 -8.14 14.23
N MET A 139 7.99 -8.82 13.24
CA MET A 139 8.12 -8.29 11.87
C MET A 139 6.78 -8.24 11.11
N GLN A 140 5.70 -8.74 11.72
CA GLN A 140 4.33 -8.69 11.19
C GLN A 140 3.58 -7.42 11.62
N GLN A 141 4.21 -6.59 12.45
CA GLN A 141 3.65 -5.33 12.93
C GLN A 141 4.59 -4.18 12.57
N TRP A 142 4.12 -2.95 12.74
CA TRP A 142 4.99 -1.79 12.53
C TRP A 142 6.12 -1.75 13.55
N ILE A 143 7.29 -1.32 13.10
CA ILE A 143 8.49 -1.13 13.89
C ILE A 143 9.05 0.25 13.57
N LYS A 144 9.38 1.01 14.60
CA LYS A 144 10.08 2.30 14.51
C LYS A 144 11.42 2.20 15.23
N ILE A 145 12.49 2.56 14.55
CA ILE A 145 13.86 2.59 15.08
C ILE A 145 14.35 4.05 15.04
N ASP A 146 14.59 4.60 16.22
CA ASP A 146 15.17 5.92 16.42
C ASP A 146 16.64 5.77 16.81
N VAL A 147 17.56 6.34 16.01
CA VAL A 147 18.98 6.40 16.33
C VAL A 147 19.28 7.76 16.94
N LYS A 148 20.00 7.76 18.07
CA LYS A 148 20.29 8.95 18.86
C LYS A 148 21.78 9.20 18.99
N ASP A 149 22.13 10.48 19.08
CA ASP A 149 23.49 10.93 19.39
C ASP A 149 23.85 10.77 20.88
N SER A 150 25.07 11.16 21.25
CA SER A 150 25.54 11.14 22.65
C SER A 150 24.76 12.08 23.59
N ASN A 151 24.01 13.03 23.03
CA ASN A 151 23.18 13.99 23.77
C ASN A 151 21.72 13.54 23.88
N GLY A 152 21.36 12.40 23.26
CA GLY A 152 20.01 11.85 23.23
C GLY A 152 19.09 12.46 22.14
N ILE A 153 19.64 13.24 21.21
CA ILE A 153 18.92 13.83 20.07
C ILE A 153 18.75 12.75 18.98
N ILE A 154 17.55 12.64 18.41
CA ILE A 154 17.28 11.71 17.30
C ILE A 154 17.93 12.26 16.03
N ILE A 155 18.88 11.51 15.49
CA ILE A 155 19.62 11.88 14.27
C ILE A 155 19.08 11.17 13.03
N HIS A 156 18.51 9.97 13.20
CA HIS A 156 17.96 9.17 12.11
C HIS A 156 16.76 8.37 12.60
N ARG A 157 15.77 8.21 11.72
CA ARG A 157 14.63 7.34 11.96
C ARG A 157 14.44 6.40 10.79
N TRP A 158 14.21 5.13 11.10
CA TRP A 158 13.80 4.10 10.16
C TRP A 158 12.51 3.46 10.66
N ILE A 159 11.59 3.20 9.75
CA ILE A 159 10.36 2.48 10.03
C ILE A 159 10.20 1.33 9.05
N GLN A 160 9.55 0.28 9.52
CA GLN A 160 8.98 -0.76 8.68
C GLN A 160 7.52 -0.95 9.08
N THR A 161 6.64 -0.94 8.10
CA THR A 161 5.21 -1.16 8.31
C THR A 161 4.70 -2.18 7.30
N PRO A 162 4.43 -3.42 7.74
CA PRO A 162 3.60 -4.35 6.98
C PRO A 162 2.18 -3.80 6.91
N LEU A 163 1.57 -3.87 5.72
CA LEU A 163 0.22 -3.41 5.46
C LEU A 163 -0.64 -4.60 5.01
N ASP A 164 -1.77 -4.76 5.69
CA ASP A 164 -2.84 -5.62 5.24
C ASP A 164 -3.75 -4.85 4.25
N GLY A 165 -4.44 -5.62 3.43
CA GLY A 165 -5.40 -5.11 2.47
C GLY A 165 -6.60 -6.03 2.33
N ILE A 166 -7.45 -5.72 1.37
CA ILE A 166 -8.74 -6.38 1.18
C ILE A 166 -8.87 -6.77 -0.28
N GLN A 167 -9.30 -8.01 -0.53
CA GLN A 167 -9.67 -8.48 -1.85
C GLN A 167 -11.19 -8.61 -1.95
N LEU A 168 -11.77 -8.08 -3.02
CA LEU A 168 -13.15 -8.31 -3.42
C LEU A 168 -13.15 -9.24 -4.63
N ARG A 169 -13.66 -10.46 -4.46
CA ARG A 169 -13.69 -11.50 -5.50
C ARG A 169 -15.08 -11.71 -6.06
N THR A 170 -15.29 -11.25 -7.29
CA THR A 170 -16.56 -11.47 -8.01
C THR A 170 -16.42 -12.69 -8.93
N PRO A 171 -17.18 -13.78 -8.73
CA PRO A 171 -17.14 -14.93 -9.63
C PRO A 171 -17.75 -14.57 -10.99
N LEU A 172 -17.08 -14.97 -12.07
CA LEU A 172 -17.55 -14.82 -13.46
C LEU A 172 -17.76 -16.21 -14.08
N SER A 173 -18.33 -16.28 -15.28
CA SER A 173 -18.49 -17.54 -16.01
C SER A 173 -17.15 -18.23 -16.29
N VAL A 174 -16.08 -17.45 -16.49
CA VAL A 174 -14.70 -17.92 -16.66
C VAL A 174 -13.81 -17.24 -15.62
N GLY A 175 -13.58 -17.89 -14.47
CA GLY A 175 -12.66 -17.40 -13.44
C GLY A 175 -13.29 -16.37 -12.48
N SER A 176 -12.46 -15.49 -11.92
CA SER A 176 -12.89 -14.41 -11.02
C SER A 176 -12.37 -13.05 -11.48
N PHE A 177 -13.20 -12.03 -11.27
CA PHE A 177 -12.76 -10.64 -11.25
C PHE A 177 -12.37 -10.29 -9.82
N ASP A 178 -11.08 -10.02 -9.62
CA ASP A 178 -10.51 -9.71 -8.31
C ASP A 178 -10.15 -8.23 -8.25
N VAL A 179 -10.56 -7.55 -7.17
CA VAL A 179 -10.15 -6.18 -6.87
C VAL A 179 -9.44 -6.15 -5.54
N ASN A 180 -8.15 -5.81 -5.54
CA ASN A 180 -7.34 -5.66 -4.35
C ASN A 180 -7.31 -4.17 -3.96
N LEU A 181 -7.66 -3.89 -2.72
CA LEU A 181 -7.58 -2.59 -2.07
C LEU A 181 -6.46 -2.65 -1.04
N ILE A 182 -5.31 -2.06 -1.36
CA ILE A 182 -4.10 -2.14 -0.54
C ILE A 182 -3.49 -0.74 -0.46
N ASN A 183 -3.24 -0.24 0.75
CA ASN A 183 -2.56 1.04 0.96
C ASN A 183 -3.20 2.24 0.20
N GLY A 184 -4.53 2.24 0.07
CA GLY A 184 -5.28 3.24 -0.71
C GLY A 184 -5.21 3.08 -2.23
N ALA A 185 -4.47 2.09 -2.73
CA ALA A 185 -4.43 1.71 -4.13
C ALA A 185 -5.57 0.75 -4.48
N ARG A 186 -6.04 0.83 -5.73
CA ARG A 186 -7.03 -0.09 -6.30
C ARG A 186 -6.42 -0.83 -7.48
N ILE A 187 -6.28 -2.13 -7.32
CA ILE A 187 -5.69 -3.02 -8.33
C ILE A 187 -6.77 -3.98 -8.79
N GLN A 188 -7.07 -3.97 -10.08
CA GLN A 188 -8.06 -4.84 -10.70
C GLN A 188 -7.38 -5.96 -11.49
N GLN A 189 -7.98 -7.15 -11.47
CA GLN A 189 -7.54 -8.27 -12.26
C GLN A 189 -8.74 -8.99 -12.86
N LEU A 190 -8.83 -8.96 -14.19
CA LEU A 190 -9.74 -9.81 -14.95
C LEU A 190 -9.13 -11.21 -15.14
N PRO A 191 -9.96 -12.25 -15.31
CA PRO A 191 -9.50 -13.60 -15.58
C PRO A 191 -8.56 -13.65 -16.79
N ASN A 192 -7.37 -14.23 -16.60
CA ASN A 192 -6.33 -14.37 -17.64
C ASN A 192 -5.81 -13.03 -18.21
N GLN A 193 -6.03 -11.91 -17.53
CA GLN A 193 -5.50 -10.60 -17.90
C GLN A 193 -4.44 -10.14 -16.88
N PRO A 194 -3.49 -9.30 -17.30
CA PRO A 194 -2.57 -8.67 -16.37
C PRO A 194 -3.32 -7.73 -15.42
N ILE A 195 -2.75 -7.49 -14.24
CA ILE A 195 -3.28 -6.51 -13.29
C ILE A 195 -3.32 -5.11 -13.89
N GLU A 196 -4.33 -4.34 -13.52
CA GLU A 196 -4.50 -2.93 -13.84
C GLU A 196 -4.56 -2.12 -12.54
N VAL A 197 -3.77 -1.05 -12.47
CA VAL A 197 -3.74 -0.16 -11.29
C VAL A 197 -4.57 1.06 -11.65
N GLU A 198 -5.70 1.21 -10.98
CA GLU A 198 -6.65 2.30 -11.18
C GLU A 198 -6.34 3.49 -10.27
N GLU A 199 -5.98 3.19 -9.02
CA GLU A 199 -5.64 4.17 -8.00
C GLU A 199 -4.32 3.75 -7.34
N TYR A 200 -3.51 4.74 -6.96
CA TYR A 200 -2.16 4.55 -6.45
C TYR A 200 -2.08 4.94 -4.97
N PRO A 201 -1.09 4.41 -4.22
CA PRO A 201 -0.85 4.85 -2.85
C PRO A 201 -0.60 6.35 -2.74
N ARG A 202 -1.01 6.93 -1.61
CA ARG A 202 -1.00 8.38 -1.35
C ARG A 202 0.40 8.87 -0.99
N LEU A 203 1.21 9.12 -2.01
CA LEU A 203 2.52 9.77 -1.89
C LEU A 203 2.46 11.13 -2.58
N HIS A 204 2.77 12.19 -1.84
CA HIS A 204 2.74 13.55 -2.35
C HIS A 204 4.03 14.30 -2.03
N HIS A 205 4.41 15.20 -2.93
CA HIS A 205 5.45 16.18 -2.70
C HIS A 205 4.96 17.53 -3.23
N ASP A 206 5.22 18.59 -2.47
CA ASP A 206 4.84 19.95 -2.81
C ASP A 206 5.89 20.95 -2.33
N ILE A 207 5.80 22.16 -2.89
CA ILE A 207 6.58 23.31 -2.45
C ILE A 207 5.57 24.32 -1.91
N ASP A 208 5.71 24.66 -0.63
CA ASP A 208 4.87 25.65 0.04
C ASP A 208 5.09 27.05 -0.57
N LEU A 209 4.20 27.98 -0.27
CA LEU A 209 4.29 29.39 -0.68
C LEU A 209 5.60 30.05 -0.21
N ASP A 210 6.16 29.57 0.91
CA ASP A 210 7.45 30.01 1.45
C ASP A 210 8.67 29.37 0.76
N GLY A 211 8.47 28.53 -0.26
CA GLY A 211 9.53 27.81 -0.96
C GLY A 211 10.06 26.59 -0.20
N LYS A 212 9.39 26.18 0.88
CA LYS A 212 9.77 24.99 1.65
C LYS A 212 9.22 23.75 1.00
N MET A 213 10.09 22.75 0.81
CA MET A 213 9.70 21.45 0.29
C MET A 213 8.98 20.65 1.38
N ARG A 214 7.90 19.98 1.02
CA ARG A 214 7.17 19.06 1.88
C ARG A 214 6.93 17.75 1.15
N VAL A 215 6.99 16.67 1.92
CA VAL A 215 6.68 15.31 1.48
C VAL A 215 5.69 14.71 2.45
N SER A 216 4.59 14.16 1.92
CA SER A 216 3.56 13.49 2.68
C SER A 216 3.37 12.07 2.18
N ILE A 217 3.44 11.10 3.08
CA ILE A 217 3.22 9.68 2.81
C ILE A 217 2.14 9.19 3.77
N MET A 218 0.98 8.85 3.22
CA MET A 218 -0.17 8.36 3.98
C MET A 218 -0.33 6.86 3.74
N LEU A 219 0.12 6.06 4.69
CA LEU A 219 0.00 4.61 4.66
C LEU A 219 -1.37 4.19 5.22
N LEU A 220 -1.98 3.17 4.62
CA LEU A 220 -3.24 2.59 5.05
C LEU A 220 -3.08 1.09 5.30
N ASP A 221 -3.36 0.68 6.54
CA ASP A 221 -3.43 -0.70 6.98
C ASP A 221 -4.90 -1.07 7.23
N ALA A 222 -5.40 -2.07 6.52
CA ALA A 222 -6.80 -2.49 6.59
C ALA A 222 -6.90 -3.98 6.94
N ASP A 223 -7.28 -4.27 8.18
CA ASP A 223 -7.43 -5.63 8.69
C ASP A 223 -8.91 -6.04 8.75
N ILE A 224 -9.18 -7.33 8.57
CA ILE A 224 -10.49 -7.93 8.73
C ILE A 224 -10.49 -8.75 10.03
N ALA A 225 -11.21 -8.24 11.03
CA ALA A 225 -11.42 -8.90 12.30
C ALA A 225 -12.43 -10.05 12.18
N GLY A 226 -11.96 -11.26 12.45
CA GLY A 226 -12.79 -12.47 12.44
C GLY A 226 -12.24 -13.54 11.50
N ALA A 227 -12.52 -14.81 11.81
CA ALA A 227 -12.31 -15.88 10.84
C ALA A 227 -13.26 -15.69 9.65
N GLU A 228 -12.93 -16.27 8.49
CA GLU A 228 -13.67 -16.28 7.22
C GLU A 228 -15.12 -16.83 7.29
N GLN A 229 -15.89 -16.48 8.32
CA GLN A 229 -17.31 -16.74 8.42
C GLN A 229 -18.02 -15.69 7.58
N SER A 230 -19.03 -16.15 6.84
CA SER A 230 -19.93 -15.30 6.06
C SER A 230 -20.25 -14.04 6.85
N MET A 231 -19.68 -12.92 6.41
CA MET A 231 -19.96 -11.65 7.04
C MET A 231 -21.47 -11.43 6.93
N SER A 232 -22.04 -10.87 7.99
CA SER A 232 -23.46 -10.51 7.96
C SER A 232 -23.67 -9.44 6.88
N MET A 233 -24.89 -9.27 6.36
CA MET A 233 -25.21 -8.26 5.34
C MET A 233 -24.73 -6.83 5.69
N SER A 234 -24.42 -6.58 6.97
CA SER A 234 -23.72 -5.40 7.48
C SER A 234 -22.24 -5.68 7.78
N LEU A 235 -21.37 -4.85 7.20
CA LEU A 235 -19.95 -4.74 7.54
C LEU A 235 -19.76 -3.49 8.40
N ASP A 236 -19.09 -3.60 9.53
CA ASP A 236 -18.68 -2.44 10.33
C ASP A 236 -17.22 -2.11 10.02
N ILE A 237 -16.94 -0.85 9.68
CA ILE A 237 -15.59 -0.34 9.43
C ILE A 237 -15.25 0.63 10.55
N GLU A 238 -14.29 0.28 11.38
CA GLU A 238 -13.86 1.07 12.54
C GLU A 238 -12.42 1.58 12.37
N SER A 239 -12.19 2.87 12.58
CA SER A 239 -10.85 3.45 12.68
C SER A 239 -10.18 3.07 14.00
N LYS A 240 -8.95 2.57 13.94
CA LYS A 240 -8.06 2.45 15.12
C LYS A 240 -7.24 3.72 15.37
N GLY A 241 -7.44 4.74 14.55
CA GLY A 241 -6.70 6.00 14.60
C GLY A 241 -5.48 5.99 13.70
N ALA A 242 -4.68 7.04 13.85
CA ALA A 242 -3.48 7.27 13.05
C ALA A 242 -2.24 7.31 13.94
N ILE A 243 -1.14 6.75 13.42
CA ILE A 243 0.18 6.77 14.04
C ILE A 243 1.09 7.63 13.18
N THR A 244 1.58 8.72 13.77
CA THR A 244 2.55 9.60 13.11
C THR A 244 3.96 9.07 13.36
N PHE A 245 4.64 8.71 12.28
CA PHE A 245 6.04 8.26 12.32
C PHE A 245 7.02 9.40 12.12
N PHE A 246 6.69 10.37 11.27
CA PHE A 246 7.49 11.56 10.98
C PHE A 246 6.59 12.79 10.95
N ASP A 247 7.07 13.88 11.55
CA ASP A 247 6.44 15.22 11.55
C ASP A 247 7.53 16.29 11.76
N GLU A 248 8.67 16.10 11.11
CA GLU A 248 9.89 16.86 11.37
C GLU A 248 10.59 17.21 10.06
N ASN A 249 11.55 18.14 10.12
CA ASN A 249 12.43 18.37 8.99
C ASN A 249 13.38 17.19 8.85
N ALA A 250 13.49 16.67 7.63
CA ALA A 250 14.28 15.51 7.31
C ALA A 250 15.12 15.72 6.04
N ARG A 251 16.08 14.82 5.83
CA ARG A 251 16.97 14.75 4.67
C ARG A 251 17.21 13.30 4.28
N ASN A 252 17.74 13.09 3.07
CA ASN A 252 18.19 11.77 2.60
C ASN A 252 17.10 10.69 2.75
N LEU A 253 15.87 11.01 2.31
CA LEU A 253 14.74 10.10 2.33
C LEU A 253 15.07 8.81 1.58
N ARG A 254 14.73 7.66 2.17
CA ARG A 254 14.73 6.37 1.50
C ARG A 254 13.35 5.75 1.67
N ILE A 255 12.77 5.32 0.56
CA ILE A 255 11.50 4.59 0.53
C ILE A 255 11.77 3.28 -0.23
N SER A 256 11.47 2.17 0.40
CA SER A 256 11.65 0.83 -0.15
C SER A 256 10.38 0.02 0.14
N PRO A 257 9.39 0.05 -0.76
CA PRO A 257 8.24 -0.83 -0.68
C PRO A 257 8.61 -2.22 -1.18
N GLU A 258 8.19 -3.25 -0.47
CA GLU A 258 8.25 -4.65 -0.88
C GLU A 258 6.82 -5.17 -1.04
N PHE A 259 6.53 -5.81 -2.15
CA PHE A 259 5.19 -6.30 -2.47
C PHE A 259 5.16 -7.82 -2.36
N THR A 260 4.18 -8.35 -1.65
CA THR A 260 3.99 -9.78 -1.52
C THR A 260 2.82 -10.20 -2.42
N GLY A 261 3.05 -11.17 -3.32
CA GLY A 261 2.04 -11.60 -4.28
C GLY A 261 2.63 -12.15 -5.56
N VAL A 262 1.82 -12.88 -6.33
CA VAL A 262 2.23 -13.47 -7.62
C VAL A 262 2.22 -12.41 -8.72
N ASP A 263 1.21 -11.54 -8.73
CA ASP A 263 1.09 -10.41 -9.67
C ASP A 263 1.34 -9.10 -8.93
N ASN A 264 2.56 -8.57 -9.09
CA ASN A 264 3.08 -7.43 -8.31
C ASN A 264 2.91 -6.08 -9.06
N PRO A 265 2.30 -5.04 -8.43
CA PRO A 265 2.12 -3.71 -9.03
C PRO A 265 3.38 -2.82 -9.03
N GLU A 266 4.48 -3.25 -8.41
CA GLU A 266 5.72 -2.48 -8.19
C GLU A 266 6.19 -1.69 -9.41
N SER A 267 6.29 -2.34 -10.57
CA SER A 267 6.75 -1.69 -11.80
C SER A 267 5.85 -0.54 -12.24
N ARG A 268 4.54 -0.66 -12.00
CA ARG A 268 3.54 0.38 -12.32
C ARG A 268 3.62 1.53 -11.31
N TYR A 269 3.83 1.22 -10.03
CA TYR A 269 3.97 2.23 -8.97
C TYR A 269 5.26 3.04 -9.14
N LEU A 270 6.40 2.35 -9.31
CA LEU A 270 7.68 3.00 -9.53
C LEU A 270 7.62 3.91 -10.75
N ARG A 271 7.08 3.42 -11.87
CA ARG A 271 6.90 4.24 -13.07
C ARG A 271 6.06 5.48 -12.78
N GLN A 272 4.91 5.34 -12.13
CA GLN A 272 4.04 6.48 -11.80
C GLN A 272 4.76 7.55 -10.97
N TRP A 273 5.60 7.16 -10.00
CA TRP A 273 6.28 8.10 -9.12
C TRP A 273 7.55 8.69 -9.71
N THR A 274 8.24 7.98 -10.62
CA THR A 274 9.54 8.40 -11.16
C THR A 274 9.49 8.91 -12.61
N ASP A 275 8.34 8.84 -13.31
CA ASP A 275 8.24 9.25 -14.73
C ASP A 275 8.71 10.70 -14.94
N SER A 276 8.31 11.60 -14.04
CA SER A 276 8.72 13.00 -14.05
C SER A 276 10.23 13.16 -13.93
N TYR A 277 10.89 12.35 -13.09
CA TYR A 277 12.34 12.37 -12.95
C TYR A 277 13.05 11.91 -14.23
N ASP A 278 12.57 10.85 -14.87
CA ASP A 278 13.14 10.36 -16.13
C ASP A 278 13.02 11.40 -17.25
N LEU A 279 11.91 12.14 -17.29
CA LEU A 279 11.70 13.24 -18.23
C LEU A 279 12.72 14.38 -18.01
N HIS A 280 12.90 14.84 -16.78
CA HIS A 280 13.84 15.93 -16.45
C HIS A 280 15.31 15.52 -16.67
N ARG A 281 15.63 14.25 -16.42
CA ARG A 281 16.95 13.70 -16.77
C ARG A 281 17.18 13.72 -18.28
N ALA A 282 16.18 13.37 -19.08
CA ALA A 282 16.29 13.35 -20.53
C ALA A 282 16.44 14.74 -21.14
N THR A 283 15.85 15.77 -20.54
CA THR A 283 15.95 17.18 -20.98
C THR A 283 17.23 17.87 -20.49
N GLY A 284 17.95 17.28 -19.54
CA GLY A 284 19.19 17.84 -18.98
C GLY A 284 18.96 18.87 -17.86
N ASP A 285 17.75 18.98 -17.34
CA ASP A 285 17.34 19.94 -16.30
C ASP A 285 17.18 19.26 -14.93
N SER A 286 18.09 18.34 -14.61
CA SER A 286 18.00 17.54 -13.38
C SER A 286 18.42 18.30 -12.12
N SER A 287 19.04 19.48 -12.24
CA SER A 287 19.46 20.28 -11.09
C SER A 287 18.31 20.97 -10.39
N ASP A 288 17.25 21.29 -11.13
CA ASP A 288 16.11 22.08 -10.66
C ASP A 288 14.89 21.19 -10.40
N TYR A 289 15.02 19.88 -10.65
CA TYR A 289 13.96 18.91 -10.41
C TYR A 289 13.70 18.70 -8.92
N PHE A 290 12.45 18.93 -8.54
CA PHE A 290 11.91 18.54 -7.25
C PHE A 290 10.91 17.41 -7.44
N GLY A 291 11.12 16.29 -6.76
CA GLY A 291 10.19 15.18 -6.76
C GLY A 291 10.84 13.83 -6.49
N PHE A 292 10.04 12.77 -6.58
CA PHE A 292 10.53 11.42 -6.37
C PHE A 292 11.37 10.92 -7.55
N GLY A 293 12.36 10.10 -7.23
CA GLY A 293 13.22 9.45 -8.20
C GLY A 293 13.94 8.25 -7.60
N PRO A 294 14.58 7.40 -8.43
CA PRO A 294 15.34 6.27 -7.93
C PRO A 294 16.50 6.73 -7.06
N LYS A 295 16.78 5.99 -5.99
CA LYS A 295 17.98 6.16 -5.17
C LYS A 295 19.15 5.46 -5.86
N GLY A 296 20.20 6.21 -6.17
CA GLY A 296 21.39 5.66 -6.82
C GLY A 296 21.13 5.27 -8.28
N ARG A 297 20.98 3.98 -8.55
CA ARG A 297 20.83 3.45 -9.93
C ARG A 297 19.43 3.72 -10.47
N VAL A 298 19.34 4.04 -11.76
CA VAL A 298 18.08 4.23 -12.50
C VAL A 298 17.16 3.01 -12.41
N SER A 299 17.70 1.82 -12.19
CA SER A 299 16.92 0.60 -12.00
C SER A 299 16.05 0.59 -10.74
N GLY A 300 16.19 1.56 -9.83
CA GLY A 300 15.39 1.65 -8.59
C GLY A 300 15.71 0.56 -7.55
N ALA A 301 16.74 -0.26 -7.79
CA ALA A 301 17.07 -1.43 -6.98
C ALA A 301 17.45 -1.09 -5.52
N GLU A 302 17.82 0.16 -5.23
CA GLU A 302 18.17 0.63 -3.89
C GLU A 302 17.00 1.37 -3.19
N GLY A 303 15.84 1.44 -3.86
CA GLY A 303 14.64 2.16 -3.44
C GLY A 303 14.45 3.50 -4.16
N MET A 304 13.49 4.28 -3.65
CA MET A 304 13.15 5.62 -4.09
C MET A 304 13.62 6.66 -3.07
N THR A 305 13.91 7.87 -3.55
CA THR A 305 14.32 9.02 -2.74
C THR A 305 13.68 10.30 -3.28
N LEU A 306 13.86 11.40 -2.56
CA LEU A 306 13.46 12.74 -2.98
C LEU A 306 14.68 13.46 -3.57
N HIS A 307 14.50 14.09 -4.73
CA HIS A 307 15.51 14.96 -5.33
C HIS A 307 15.14 16.43 -5.10
N PRO A 308 16.13 17.32 -4.84
CA PRO A 308 17.55 17.00 -4.63
C PRO A 308 17.84 16.38 -3.25
N ILE A 309 18.70 15.35 -3.22
CA ILE A 309 18.93 14.47 -2.04
C ILE A 309 19.42 15.22 -0.79
N GLU A 310 20.25 16.25 -0.99
CA GLU A 310 20.90 17.00 0.10
C GLU A 310 19.99 18.08 0.72
N ALA A 311 18.87 18.39 0.08
CA ALA A 311 18.01 19.46 0.54
C ALA A 311 17.10 19.00 1.69
N ALA A 312 16.89 19.89 2.65
CA ALA A 312 15.97 19.66 3.75
C ALA A 312 14.52 19.88 3.30
N PHE A 313 13.64 18.98 3.72
CA PHE A 313 12.21 19.05 3.47
C PHE A 313 11.47 18.68 4.75
N HIS A 314 10.23 19.14 4.86
CA HIS A 314 9.35 18.69 5.93
C HIS A 314 8.76 17.32 5.56
N LEU A 315 8.96 16.32 6.41
CA LEU A 315 8.50 14.96 6.18
C LEU A 315 7.35 14.61 7.12
N ASP A 316 6.24 14.24 6.50
CA ASP A 316 5.03 13.79 7.17
C ASP A 316 4.74 12.35 6.73
N VAL A 317 4.84 11.40 7.66
CA VAL A 317 4.54 10.00 7.39
C VAL A 317 3.59 9.49 8.46
N VAL A 318 2.41 9.07 8.02
CA VAL A 318 1.32 8.66 8.90
C VAL A 318 0.80 7.31 8.46
N LEU A 319 0.60 6.41 9.44
CA LEU A 319 -0.09 5.15 9.26
C LEU A 319 -1.52 5.28 9.78
N GLN A 320 -2.49 5.12 8.90
CA GLN A 320 -3.90 5.01 9.25
C GLN A 320 -4.27 3.54 9.37
N GLN A 321 -4.98 3.18 10.44
CA GLN A 321 -5.35 1.80 10.71
C GLN A 321 -6.86 1.65 10.75
N VAL A 322 -7.37 0.68 10.02
CA VAL A 322 -8.79 0.37 9.94
C VAL A 322 -9.04 -1.11 10.18
N VAL A 323 -10.08 -1.41 10.94
CA VAL A 323 -10.52 -2.77 11.20
C VAL A 323 -11.95 -2.95 10.69
N ILE A 324 -12.20 -4.07 10.01
CA ILE A 324 -13.50 -4.42 9.47
C ILE A 324 -14.04 -5.63 10.22
N SER A 325 -15.27 -5.56 10.71
CA SER A 325 -15.93 -6.64 11.47
C SER A 325 -17.36 -6.93 11.00
#